data_AF-A0A8R1INJ6-F1
#
_entry.id   AF-A0A8R1INJ6-F1
#
_cell.length_a   1.000
_cell.length_b   1.000
_cell.length_c   1.000
_cell.angle_alpha   90.00
_cell.angle_beta   90.00
_cell.angle_gamma   90.00
#
_symmetry.space_group_name_H-M   'P 1'
#
loop_
_entity.id
_entity.type
_entity.pdbx_description
1 polymer ?
#
loop_
_entity_poly.entity_id
_entity_poly.type
_entity_poly.pdbx_seq_one_letter_code
_entity_poly.pdbx_strand_id
1 'polypeptide(L)'
;MPASICCTNCRTKYSILNREAGCSSCALSFCKKCLGYRAIIPTLSEQPMIVCYNCYQKLEAAKIKPEVFITSTPLPNAPRPGGSNWWGDGLPPPSFRQTYNGNNPTRSIPQSRPNASQLPQVSTQDLEQRREKLRQDINQAPVEPLSLEEIEERLARLRGCDVEQIRNPKSVSLRETIFALTQ
;
A
#
# COMPACT_ATOMS: atom_id res chain seq x y z
N MET A 1 -6.00 22.90 16.05
CA MET A 1 -6.16 22.46 17.45
C MET A 1 -5.49 21.11 17.61
N PRO A 2 -4.54 20.93 18.53
CA PRO A 2 -3.88 19.64 18.71
C PRO A 2 -4.90 18.60 19.22
N ALA A 3 -5.01 17.47 18.53
CA ALA A 3 -5.86 16.37 18.96
C ALA A 3 -5.34 15.82 20.30
N SER A 4 -6.18 15.80 21.34
CA SER A 4 -5.78 15.26 22.63
C SER A 4 -5.62 13.74 22.54
N ILE A 5 -4.43 13.22 22.87
CA ILE A 5 -4.16 11.78 22.82
C ILE A 5 -4.91 11.06 23.94
N CYS A 6 -5.68 10.03 23.58
CA CYS A 6 -6.61 9.36 24.48
C CYS A 6 -6.78 7.88 24.17
N CYS A 7 -7.33 7.12 25.11
CA CYS A 7 -7.62 5.71 24.95
C CYS A 7 -8.56 5.46 23.76
N THR A 8 -8.19 4.53 22.89
CA THR A 8 -8.98 4.22 21.70
C THR A 8 -10.37 3.64 22.02
N ASN A 9 -10.51 2.95 23.15
CA ASN A 9 -11.79 2.35 23.56
C ASN A 9 -12.67 3.34 24.35
N CYS A 10 -12.16 3.84 25.49
CA CYS A 10 -12.96 4.64 26.42
C CYS A 10 -12.73 6.16 26.33
N ARG A 11 -11.88 6.63 25.40
CA ARG A 11 -11.54 8.06 25.17
C ARG A 11 -11.00 8.80 26.40
N THR A 12 -10.57 8.08 27.44
CA THR A 12 -9.90 8.68 28.59
C THR A 12 -8.58 9.30 28.16
N LYS A 13 -8.37 10.57 28.49
CA LYS A 13 -7.12 11.28 28.22
C LYS A 13 -5.98 10.69 29.05
N TYR A 14 -4.82 10.56 28.43
CA TYR A 14 -3.64 10.12 29.15
C TYR A 14 -3.11 11.22 30.08
N SER A 15 -2.50 10.79 31.17
CA SER A 15 -1.92 11.64 32.21
C SER A 15 -0.79 10.89 32.90
N ILE A 16 -0.05 11.56 33.79
CA ILE A 16 1.06 10.95 34.54
C ILE A 16 0.61 9.69 35.31
N LEU A 17 -0.63 9.71 35.84
CA LEU A 17 -1.26 8.58 36.54
C LEU A 17 -1.86 7.55 35.58
N ASN A 18 -2.42 8.00 34.46
CA ASN A 18 -3.03 7.16 33.43
C ASN A 18 -2.14 7.14 32.20
N ARG A 19 -1.03 6.40 32.30
CA ARG A 19 -0.09 6.20 31.19
C ARG A 19 -0.74 5.40 30.07
N GLU A 20 -0.34 5.71 28.85
CA GLU A 20 -0.71 4.94 27.67
C GLU A 20 0.00 3.59 27.63
N ALA A 21 -0.70 2.57 27.14
CA ALA A 21 -0.15 1.26 26.86
C ALA A 21 -0.66 0.77 25.50
N GLY A 22 0.19 0.04 24.77
CA GLY A 22 -0.13 -0.49 23.45
C GLY A 22 -0.70 -1.90 23.51
N CYS A 23 -1.64 -2.22 22.61
CA CYS A 23 -2.04 -3.61 22.36
C CYS A 23 -1.02 -4.30 21.45
N SER A 24 -0.52 -5.48 21.83
CA SER A 24 0.47 -6.21 21.01
C SER A 24 -0.06 -6.70 19.66
N SER A 25 -1.38 -6.78 19.46
CA SER A 25 -1.98 -7.25 18.21
C SER A 25 -2.35 -6.13 17.23
N CYS A 26 -2.88 -4.99 17.70
CA CYS A 26 -3.31 -3.89 16.82
C CYS A 26 -2.48 -2.61 16.96
N ALA A 27 -1.51 -2.58 17.88
CA ALA A 27 -0.61 -1.44 18.13
C ALA A 27 -1.31 -0.10 18.47
N LEU A 28 -2.60 -0.13 18.80
CA LEU A 28 -3.35 1.05 19.26
C LEU A 28 -3.12 1.31 20.74
N SER A 29 -3.28 2.58 21.14
CA SER A 29 -3.11 3.01 22.53
C SER A 29 -4.41 2.83 23.34
N PHE A 30 -4.26 2.28 24.53
CA PHE A 30 -5.34 2.09 25.50
C PHE A 30 -4.89 2.46 26.91
N CYS A 31 -5.85 2.75 27.79
CA CYS A 31 -5.60 2.86 29.23
C CYS A 31 -5.49 1.46 29.86
N LYS A 32 -4.88 1.39 31.06
CA LYS A 32 -4.74 0.12 31.82
C LYS A 32 -6.06 -0.63 32.04
N LYS A 33 -7.18 0.09 32.16
CA LYS A 33 -8.51 -0.51 32.33
C LYS A 33 -9.00 -1.25 31.08
N CYS A 34 -8.64 -0.76 29.89
CA CYS A 34 -9.04 -1.36 28.62
C CYS A 34 -8.05 -2.44 28.11
N LEU A 35 -6.85 -2.51 28.72
CA LEU A 35 -5.78 -3.48 28.44
C LEU A 35 -5.69 -4.55 29.54
N GLY A 36 -6.83 -5.13 29.93
CA GLY A 36 -6.90 -6.16 30.97
C GLY A 36 -6.72 -7.60 30.48
N TYR A 37 -6.70 -7.82 29.16
CA TYR A 37 -6.71 -9.16 28.59
C TYR A 37 -5.31 -9.61 28.18
N ARG A 38 -5.06 -10.92 28.32
CA ARG A 38 -3.81 -11.56 27.91
C ARG A 38 -4.09 -12.72 26.98
N ALA A 39 -3.44 -12.73 25.83
CA ALA A 39 -3.56 -13.80 24.84
C ALA A 39 -2.19 -14.13 24.24
N ILE A 40 -2.01 -15.40 23.88
CA ILE A 40 -0.84 -15.86 23.13
C ILE A 40 -1.08 -15.49 21.66
N ILE A 41 -0.09 -14.86 21.03
CA ILE A 41 -0.13 -14.49 19.62
C ILE A 41 0.88 -15.37 18.89
N PRO A 42 0.44 -16.47 18.22
CA PRO A 42 1.35 -17.46 17.63
C PRO A 42 2.36 -16.88 16.65
N THR A 43 2.01 -15.77 15.99
CA THR A 43 2.86 -15.10 15.00
C THR A 43 3.96 -14.23 15.60
N LEU A 44 3.86 -13.85 16.87
CA LEU A 44 4.80 -12.92 17.52
C LEU A 44 5.56 -13.56 18.68
N SER A 45 4.88 -14.35 19.52
CA SER A 45 5.50 -14.98 20.70
C SER A 45 4.66 -16.12 21.26
N GLU A 46 5.33 -17.14 21.80
CA GLU A 46 4.70 -18.23 22.56
C GLU A 46 4.24 -17.80 23.97
N GLN A 47 4.69 -16.63 24.44
CA GLN A 47 4.29 -16.07 25.73
C GLN A 47 2.98 -15.25 25.65
N PRO A 48 2.17 -15.24 26.73
CA PRO A 48 0.94 -14.46 26.76
C PRO A 48 1.23 -12.95 26.81
N MET A 49 0.77 -12.23 25.79
CA MET A 49 0.96 -10.79 25.65
C MET A 49 -0.32 -10.01 25.97
N ILE A 50 -0.15 -8.74 26.35
CA ILE A 50 -1.27 -7.84 26.65
C ILE A 50 -2.01 -7.42 25.38
N VAL A 51 -3.33 -7.55 25.39
CA VAL A 51 -4.18 -7.24 24.24
C VAL A 51 -5.45 -6.51 24.66
N CYS A 52 -6.01 -5.72 23.75
CA CYS A 52 -7.33 -5.12 23.97
C CYS A 52 -8.45 -6.16 23.79
N TYR A 53 -9.64 -5.87 24.30
CA TYR A 53 -10.81 -6.77 24.23
C TYR A 53 -11.12 -7.26 22.80
N ASN A 54 -11.11 -6.36 21.83
CA ASN A 54 -11.41 -6.71 20.43
C ASN A 54 -10.38 -7.68 19.84
N CYS A 55 -9.10 -7.51 20.16
CA CYS A 55 -8.04 -8.42 19.73
C CYS A 55 -8.13 -9.76 20.46
N TYR A 56 -8.45 -9.73 21.76
CA TYR A 56 -8.65 -10.94 22.56
C TYR A 56 -9.72 -11.85 21.94
N GLN A 57 -10.90 -11.29 21.61
CA GLN A 57 -11.97 -12.05 20.95
C GLN A 57 -11.54 -12.63 19.58
N LYS A 58 -10.79 -11.86 18.77
CA LYS A 58 -10.28 -12.35 17.48
C LYS A 58 -9.30 -13.51 17.64
N LEU A 59 -8.42 -13.43 18.63
CA LEU A 59 -7.45 -14.47 18.93
C LEU A 59 -8.11 -15.73 19.50
N GLU A 60 -9.11 -15.58 20.36
CA GLU A 60 -9.91 -16.72 20.84
C GLU A 60 -10.72 -17.38 19.73
N ALA A 61 -11.36 -16.59 18.86
CA ALA A 61 -12.07 -17.14 17.71
C ALA A 61 -11.12 -17.88 16.75
N ALA A 62 -9.88 -17.41 16.61
CA ALA A 62 -8.86 -18.10 15.82
C ALA A 62 -8.37 -19.41 16.47
N LYS A 63 -8.36 -19.51 17.81
CA LYS A 63 -8.02 -20.77 18.51
C LYS A 63 -9.06 -21.87 18.28
N ILE A 64 -10.32 -21.53 18.05
CA ILE A 64 -11.43 -22.49 17.93
C ILE A 64 -11.57 -23.02 16.49
N LYS A 65 -10.90 -22.41 15.50
CA LYS A 65 -10.77 -23.00 14.15
C LYS A 65 -9.44 -23.74 14.05
N PRO A 66 -9.38 -25.06 14.37
CA PRO A 66 -8.26 -25.84 13.91
C PRO A 66 -8.31 -25.87 12.38
N GLU A 67 -7.15 -25.62 11.78
CA GLU A 67 -6.79 -26.07 10.45
C GLU A 67 -7.52 -25.44 9.26
N VAL A 68 -6.93 -24.39 8.70
CA VAL A 68 -7.02 -24.18 7.26
C VAL A 68 -5.98 -25.12 6.65
N PHE A 69 -6.40 -26.32 6.28
CA PHE A 69 -5.65 -27.17 5.36
C PHE A 69 -5.47 -26.33 4.09
N ILE A 70 -4.24 -26.16 3.59
CA ILE A 70 -4.04 -25.72 2.21
C ILE A 70 -4.40 -26.91 1.33
N THR A 71 -5.69 -27.23 1.27
CA THR A 71 -6.21 -28.04 0.19
C THR A 71 -6.24 -27.10 -1.00
N SER A 72 -5.45 -27.41 -2.02
CA SER A 72 -5.65 -26.92 -3.38
C SER A 72 -6.99 -27.46 -3.91
N THR A 73 -8.11 -27.08 -3.28
CA THR A 73 -9.44 -27.25 -3.85
C THR A 73 -9.64 -26.16 -4.90
N PRO A 74 -10.06 -26.51 -6.14
CA PRO A 74 -10.53 -25.51 -7.09
C PRO A 74 -11.66 -24.72 -6.43
N LEU A 75 -11.55 -23.40 -6.52
CA LEU A 75 -12.48 -22.44 -5.96
C LEU A 75 -13.93 -22.78 -6.39
N PRO A 76 -14.91 -22.84 -5.47
CA PRO A 76 -16.31 -22.88 -5.88
C PRO A 76 -16.64 -21.60 -6.62
N ASN A 77 -17.36 -21.73 -7.74
CA ASN A 77 -17.81 -20.67 -8.63
C ASN A 77 -18.76 -19.70 -7.91
N ALA A 78 -18.22 -18.83 -7.05
CA ALA A 78 -18.89 -17.59 -6.71
C ALA A 78 -18.74 -16.65 -7.91
N PRO A 79 -19.78 -15.87 -8.27
CA PRO A 79 -19.62 -14.75 -9.18
C PRO A 79 -18.59 -13.80 -8.57
N ARG A 80 -17.38 -13.77 -9.13
CA ARG A 80 -16.40 -12.74 -8.79
C ARG A 80 -17.07 -11.39 -9.08
N PRO A 81 -17.13 -10.43 -8.13
CA PRO A 81 -17.34 -9.06 -8.52
C PRO A 81 -16.20 -8.70 -9.49
N GLY A 82 -16.56 -8.30 -10.69
CA GLY A 82 -15.65 -8.20 -11.82
C GLY A 82 -14.50 -7.24 -11.58
N GLY A 83 -13.34 -7.63 -12.11
CA GLY A 83 -12.31 -6.72 -12.63
C GLY A 83 -11.78 -5.65 -11.68
N SER A 84 -11.06 -6.05 -10.63
CA SER A 84 -10.20 -5.08 -9.94
C SER A 84 -9.01 -4.76 -10.84
N ASN A 85 -8.97 -3.52 -11.34
CA ASN A 85 -7.79 -3.01 -12.01
C ASN A 85 -6.65 -2.84 -10.98
N TRP A 86 -5.39 -3.02 -11.37
CA TRP A 86 -4.20 -2.92 -10.49
C TRP A 86 -4.11 -1.59 -9.69
N TRP A 87 -4.79 -0.54 -10.15
CA TRP A 87 -4.84 0.77 -9.51
C TRP A 87 -6.01 0.97 -8.52
N GLY A 88 -6.77 -0.10 -8.22
CA GLY A 88 -7.90 -0.10 -7.30
C GLY A 88 -9.26 0.20 -7.95
N ASP A 89 -10.33 -0.19 -7.28
CA ASP A 89 -11.70 0.05 -7.73
C ASP A 89 -12.06 1.54 -7.64
N GLY A 90 -12.74 2.04 -8.67
CA GLY A 90 -13.27 3.41 -8.71
C GLY A 90 -12.24 4.50 -9.02
N LEU A 91 -10.99 4.16 -9.31
CA LEU A 91 -9.98 5.14 -9.71
C LEU A 91 -9.69 5.04 -11.22
N PRO A 92 -9.63 6.16 -11.95
CA PRO A 92 -9.19 6.14 -13.33
C PRO A 92 -7.70 5.78 -13.40
N PRO A 93 -7.24 5.23 -14.55
CA PRO A 93 -5.83 4.96 -14.76
C PRO A 93 -5.00 6.25 -14.56
N PRO A 94 -3.74 6.14 -14.12
CA PRO A 94 -2.90 7.30 -13.80
C PRO A 94 -2.88 8.37 -14.91
N SER A 95 -2.90 7.95 -16.17
CA SER A 95 -2.94 8.81 -17.36
C SER A 95 -4.21 9.66 -17.51
N PHE A 96 -5.27 9.39 -16.74
CA PHE A 96 -6.57 10.07 -16.82
C PHE A 96 -6.99 10.73 -15.50
N ARG A 97 -6.14 10.71 -14.46
CA ARG A 97 -6.51 11.31 -13.16
C ARG A 97 -6.59 12.84 -13.19
N GLN A 98 -5.84 13.50 -14.07
CA GLN A 98 -5.80 14.97 -14.14
C GLN A 98 -7.14 15.58 -14.57
N THR A 99 -7.97 14.84 -15.32
CA THR A 99 -9.26 15.31 -15.81
C THR A 99 -10.38 15.27 -14.76
N TYR A 100 -10.25 14.47 -13.70
CA TYR A 100 -11.28 14.34 -12.65
C TYR A 100 -11.02 15.20 -11.40
N ASN A 101 -9.87 15.88 -11.33
CA ASN A 101 -9.54 16.76 -10.21
C ASN A 101 -10.14 18.16 -10.40
N GLY A 102 -11.48 18.22 -10.46
CA GLY A 102 -12.24 19.43 -10.74
C GLY A 102 -12.41 20.35 -9.53
N ASN A 103 -11.32 20.89 -8.96
CA ASN A 103 -11.38 22.04 -8.06
C ASN A 103 -10.11 22.90 -8.16
N ASN A 104 -10.04 23.74 -9.20
CA ASN A 104 -9.50 25.09 -9.10
C ASN A 104 -10.00 25.97 -10.26
N PRO A 105 -10.31 27.25 -10.02
CA PRO A 105 -11.03 28.07 -10.97
C PRO A 105 -10.09 28.72 -12.00
N THR A 106 -10.68 29.18 -13.10
CA THR A 106 -10.15 30.14 -14.08
C THR A 106 -9.05 29.69 -15.05
N ARG A 107 -9.48 29.18 -16.22
CA ARG A 107 -9.19 29.84 -17.50
C ARG A 107 -10.24 29.40 -18.51
N SER A 108 -11.17 30.30 -18.84
CA SER A 108 -12.16 30.10 -19.90
C SER A 108 -11.44 29.98 -21.24
N ILE A 109 -11.29 28.74 -21.72
CA ILE A 109 -10.96 28.45 -23.12
C ILE A 109 -12.30 28.25 -23.84
N PRO A 110 -12.59 28.94 -24.96
CA PRO A 110 -13.83 28.70 -25.69
C PRO A 110 -13.86 27.25 -26.18
N GLN A 111 -14.90 26.51 -25.80
CA GLN A 111 -15.22 25.22 -26.41
C GLN A 111 -15.71 25.48 -27.85
N SER A 112 -14.79 25.57 -28.81
CA SER A 112 -15.09 25.04 -30.13
C SER A 112 -15.10 23.52 -30.00
N ARG A 113 -16.28 22.93 -29.79
CA ARG A 113 -16.49 21.50 -30.01
C ARG A 113 -16.09 21.21 -31.47
N PRO A 114 -15.02 20.43 -31.76
CA PRO A 114 -14.96 19.80 -33.06
C PRO A 114 -16.07 18.76 -33.08
N ASN A 115 -16.81 18.76 -34.19
CA ASN A 115 -17.83 17.79 -34.50
C ASN A 115 -17.27 16.36 -34.29
N ALA A 116 -18.04 15.47 -33.68
CA ALA A 116 -17.63 14.09 -33.34
C ALA A 116 -17.44 13.17 -34.56
N SER A 117 -17.12 13.73 -35.72
CA SER A 117 -16.98 13.06 -37.02
C SER A 117 -15.53 13.01 -37.53
N GLN A 118 -14.54 13.40 -36.72
CA GLN A 118 -13.12 13.23 -37.08
C GLN A 118 -12.31 12.63 -35.92
N LEU A 119 -12.72 11.46 -35.43
CA LEU A 119 -11.69 10.50 -35.02
C LEU A 119 -10.97 10.08 -36.30
N PRO A 120 -9.61 10.12 -36.36
CA PRO A 120 -8.92 9.53 -37.50
C PRO A 120 -9.46 8.10 -37.64
N GLN A 121 -10.09 7.83 -38.78
CA GLN A 121 -10.64 6.52 -39.11
C GLN A 121 -9.44 5.59 -39.35
N VAL A 122 -8.74 5.24 -38.28
CA VAL A 122 -7.64 4.30 -38.34
C VAL A 122 -8.30 2.97 -38.70
N SER A 123 -8.00 2.49 -39.91
CA SER A 123 -8.59 1.25 -40.38
C SER A 123 -8.14 0.11 -39.47
N THR A 124 -8.99 -0.91 -39.33
CA THR A 124 -8.63 -2.13 -38.59
C THR A 124 -7.35 -2.75 -39.15
N GLN A 125 -7.11 -2.60 -40.45
CA GLN A 125 -5.91 -3.04 -41.16
C GLN A 125 -4.65 -2.27 -40.74
N ASP A 126 -4.74 -0.95 -40.56
CA ASP A 126 -3.62 -0.14 -40.04
C ASP A 126 -3.26 -0.53 -38.60
N LEU A 127 -4.27 -0.88 -37.78
CA LEU A 127 -4.05 -1.35 -36.42
C LEU A 127 -3.37 -2.72 -36.38
N GLU A 128 -3.77 -3.64 -37.26
CA GLU A 128 -3.17 -4.97 -37.39
C GLU A 128 -1.71 -4.86 -37.85
N GLN A 129 -1.44 -4.04 -38.88
CA GLN A 129 -0.07 -3.79 -39.36
C GLN A 129 0.82 -3.19 -38.27
N ARG A 130 0.29 -2.23 -37.49
CA ARG A 130 1.02 -1.65 -36.35
C ARG A 130 1.32 -2.69 -35.29
N ARG A 131 0.40 -3.62 -35.03
CA ARG A 131 0.59 -4.72 -34.08
C ARG A 131 1.68 -5.69 -34.55
N GLU A 132 1.68 -6.06 -35.83
CA GLU A 132 2.70 -6.94 -36.40
C GLU A 132 4.09 -6.29 -36.38
N LYS A 133 4.18 -5.00 -36.74
CA LYS A 133 5.42 -4.24 -36.66
C LYS A 133 5.98 -4.22 -35.23
N LEU A 134 5.13 -3.97 -34.23
CA LEU A 134 5.56 -4.01 -32.82
C LEU A 134 6.05 -5.40 -32.39
N ARG A 135 5.41 -6.49 -32.86
CA ARG A 135 5.89 -7.85 -32.60
C ARG A 135 7.25 -8.11 -33.23
N GLN A 136 7.50 -7.57 -34.43
CA GLN A 136 8.80 -7.68 -35.09
C GLN A 136 9.87 -6.86 -34.35
N ASP A 137 9.57 -5.61 -33.97
CA ASP A 137 10.48 -4.74 -33.21
C ASP A 137 10.89 -5.38 -31.86
N ILE A 138 9.93 -6.04 -31.17
CA ILE A 138 10.19 -6.79 -29.92
C ILE A 138 11.11 -8.01 -30.17
N ASN A 139 11.00 -8.67 -31.32
CA ASN A 139 11.84 -9.82 -31.65
C ASN A 139 13.23 -9.44 -32.18
N GLN A 140 13.42 -8.22 -32.68
CA GLN A 140 14.68 -7.74 -33.27
C GLN A 140 15.63 -7.08 -32.28
N ALA A 141 15.13 -6.57 -31.16
CA ALA A 141 15.97 -6.02 -30.10
C ALA A 141 15.92 -6.95 -28.89
N PRO A 142 17.02 -7.67 -28.57
CA PRO A 142 17.20 -8.21 -27.23
C PRO A 142 17.34 -6.99 -26.30
N VAL A 143 16.23 -6.48 -25.79
CA VAL A 143 16.26 -5.60 -24.62
C VAL A 143 16.56 -6.53 -23.46
N GLU A 144 17.84 -6.83 -23.28
CA GLU A 144 18.30 -7.46 -22.05
C GLU A 144 17.72 -6.63 -20.89
N PRO A 145 16.92 -7.24 -20.00
CA PRO A 145 16.40 -6.51 -18.86
C PRO A 145 17.60 -5.94 -18.11
N LEU A 146 17.54 -4.64 -17.75
CA LEU A 146 18.61 -4.01 -16.98
C LEU A 146 18.95 -4.91 -15.79
N SER A 147 20.23 -5.09 -15.55
CA SER A 147 20.69 -5.93 -14.44
C SER A 147 20.13 -5.38 -13.11
N LEU A 148 19.95 -6.27 -12.13
CA LEU A 148 19.44 -5.86 -10.81
C LEU A 148 20.30 -4.75 -10.19
N GLU A 149 21.61 -4.78 -10.42
CA GLU A 149 22.55 -3.77 -9.93
C GLU A 149 22.30 -2.38 -10.56
N GLU A 150 22.04 -2.33 -11.86
CA GLU A 150 21.74 -1.08 -12.57
C GLU A 150 20.38 -0.48 -12.13
N ILE A 151 19.42 -1.36 -11.80
CA ILE A 151 18.12 -0.95 -11.23
C ILE A 151 18.32 -0.34 -9.84
N GLU A 152 19.14 -0.96 -8.99
CA GLU A 152 19.41 -0.46 -7.64
C GLU A 152 20.16 0.88 -7.67
N GLU A 153 21.13 1.04 -8.56
CA GLU A 153 21.87 2.30 -8.73
C GLU A 153 20.94 3.44 -9.18
N ARG A 154 20.04 3.14 -10.12
CA ARG A 154 19.07 4.12 -10.59
C ARG A 154 18.09 4.53 -9.48
N LEU A 155 17.63 3.58 -8.67
CA LEU A 155 16.77 3.86 -7.52
C LEU A 155 17.52 4.67 -6.45
N ALA A 156 18.80 4.40 -6.23
CA ALA A 156 19.66 5.10 -5.27
C ALA A 156 19.80 6.57 -5.67
N ARG A 157 20.10 6.81 -6.95
CA ARG A 157 20.20 8.16 -7.53
C ARG A 157 18.89 8.95 -7.43
N LEU A 158 17.74 8.30 -7.67
CA LEU A 158 16.42 8.94 -7.55
C LEU A 158 16.06 9.28 -6.11
N ARG A 159 16.50 8.46 -5.15
CA ARG A 159 16.24 8.67 -3.72
C ARG A 159 17.32 9.54 -3.05
N GLY A 160 18.39 9.89 -3.75
CA GLY A 160 19.53 10.61 -3.20
C GLY A 160 20.22 9.84 -2.07
N CYS A 161 20.13 8.51 -2.10
CA CYS A 161 20.58 7.62 -1.04
C CYS A 161 21.55 6.59 -1.62
N ASP A 162 22.39 5.96 -0.80
CA ASP A 162 23.34 4.96 -1.28
C ASP A 162 22.63 3.65 -1.68
N VAL A 163 23.23 2.91 -2.61
CA VAL A 163 22.73 1.60 -3.09
C VAL A 163 22.53 0.62 -1.94
N GLU A 164 23.41 0.66 -0.94
CA GLU A 164 23.30 -0.19 0.25
C GLU A 164 22.04 0.09 1.09
N GLN A 165 21.54 1.32 1.08
CA GLN A 165 20.31 1.68 1.79
C GLN A 165 19.07 1.13 1.08
N ILE A 166 19.17 0.86 -0.23
CA ILE A 166 18.13 0.19 -1.01
C ILE A 166 18.17 -1.32 -0.79
N ARG A 167 19.37 -1.91 -0.78
CA ARG A 167 19.56 -3.34 -0.47
C ARG A 167 19.18 -3.68 0.97
N ASN A 168 19.47 -2.78 1.92
CA ASN A 168 19.22 -3.00 3.34
C ASN A 168 18.50 -1.80 3.99
N PRO A 169 17.17 -1.68 3.84
CA PRO A 169 16.40 -0.53 4.34
C PRO A 169 16.43 -0.38 5.87
N LYS A 170 16.86 -1.40 6.62
CA LYS A 170 16.91 -1.38 8.09
C LYS A 170 18.18 -0.74 8.66
N SER A 171 19.23 -0.54 7.87
CA SER A 171 20.50 0.04 8.34
C SER A 171 20.50 1.57 8.43
N VAL A 172 19.53 2.23 7.79
CA VAL A 172 19.43 3.70 7.71
C VAL A 172 19.09 4.35 9.07
N SER A 173 18.44 3.60 9.96
CA SER A 173 17.97 4.11 11.26
C SER A 173 19.07 4.46 12.28
N LEU A 174 20.35 4.22 11.98
CA LEU A 174 21.45 4.42 12.94
C LEU A 174 22.43 5.56 12.59
N ARG A 175 22.36 6.15 11.38
CA ARG A 175 23.33 7.19 10.99
C ARG A 175 22.83 8.63 11.18
N GLU A 176 21.52 8.86 11.29
CA GLU A 176 20.98 10.22 11.52
C GLU A 176 21.21 10.73 12.96
N THR A 177 21.61 9.88 13.91
CA THR A 177 21.80 10.31 15.32
C THR A 177 23.19 10.87 15.62
N ILE A 178 24.21 10.61 14.78
CA ILE A 178 25.59 11.03 15.10
C ILE A 178 25.94 12.40 14.50
N PHE A 179 25.29 12.82 13.40
CA PHE A 179 25.61 14.12 12.78
C PHE A 179 24.99 15.34 13.51
N ALA A 180 24.10 15.12 14.49
CA ALA A 180 23.41 16.19 15.21
C ALA A 180 24.07 16.59 16.56
N LEU A 181 25.21 16.00 16.93
CA LEU A 181 25.88 16.26 18.23
C LEU A 181 27.27 16.89 18.13
N THR A 182 27.68 17.34 16.94
CA THR A 182 28.90 18.15 16.76
C THR A 182 28.59 19.39 15.94
N GLN A 183 27.88 20.35 16.57
CA GLN A 183 28.02 21.78 16.35
C GLN A 183 27.78 22.50 17.68
#